data_AF-A0A348P5Q3-F1
#
_entry.id   AF-A0A348P5Q3-F1
#
_cell.length_a   1.000
_cell.length_b   1.000
_cell.length_c   1.000
_cell.angle_alpha   90.00
_cell.angle_beta   90.00
_cell.angle_gamma   90.00
#
_symmetry.space_group_name_H-M   'P 1'
#
loop_
_entity.id
_entity.type
_entity.pdbx_description
1 polymer ?
#
loop_
_entity_poly.entity_id
_entity_poly.type
_entity_poly.pdbx_seq_one_letter_code
_entity_poly.pdbx_strand_id
1 'polypeptide(L)'
;MTNGIDVSRHQGVIDWNKVKQSGVDFAMIRAGYGKYESQKDPKFDENYQNARKAGIKVGAYYYSYAKSVEDAKKEAEVFLKIIKGKQFEMPV
;
A
#
# COMPACT_ATOMS: atom_id res chain seq x y z
N MET A 1 9.62 -7.36 -19.57
CA MET A 1 8.22 -7.31 -19.11
C MET A 1 8.27 -7.10 -17.61
N THR A 2 7.46 -6.20 -17.05
CA THR A 2 7.48 -5.88 -15.62
C THR A 2 6.32 -6.62 -14.94
N ASN A 3 6.61 -7.37 -13.88
CA ASN A 3 5.61 -8.13 -13.14
C ASN A 3 5.28 -7.45 -11.81
N GLY A 4 3.99 -7.24 -11.55
CA GLY A 4 3.52 -6.59 -10.34
C GLY A 4 2.41 -7.36 -9.65
N ILE A 5 2.28 -7.13 -8.34
CA ILE A 5 1.17 -7.60 -7.52
C ILE A 5 0.54 -6.43 -6.76
N ASP A 6 -0.69 -6.60 -6.30
CA ASP A 6 -1.27 -5.75 -5.27
C ASP A 6 -1.59 -6.57 -4.01
N VAL A 7 -1.38 -5.97 -2.83
CA VAL A 7 -1.57 -6.67 -1.56
C VAL A 7 -2.18 -5.77 -0.50
N SER A 8 -2.79 -6.42 0.48
CA SER A 8 -3.42 -5.81 1.65
C SER A 8 -3.37 -6.79 2.82
N ARG A 9 -4.06 -6.50 3.93
CA ARG A 9 -4.29 -7.48 4.99
C ARG A 9 -4.90 -8.80 4.53
N HIS A 10 -5.61 -8.83 3.39
CA HIS A 10 -6.33 -10.00 2.91
C HIS A 10 -5.40 -11.12 2.42
N GLN A 11 -4.15 -10.80 2.10
CA GLN A 11 -3.12 -11.79 1.71
C GLN A 11 -2.42 -12.43 2.93
N GLY A 12 -2.74 -12.00 4.17
CA GLY A 12 -2.12 -12.53 5.37
C GLY A 12 -0.66 -12.11 5.54
N VAL A 13 0.18 -13.01 6.05
CA VAL A 13 1.62 -12.79 6.20
C VAL A 13 2.33 -13.23 4.94
N ILE A 14 3.12 -12.33 4.34
CA ILE A 14 3.78 -12.54 3.05
C ILE A 14 5.28 -12.77 3.25
N ASP A 15 5.78 -13.85 2.64
CA ASP A 15 7.22 -14.07 2.48
C ASP A 15 7.72 -13.29 1.26
N TRP A 16 8.17 -12.06 1.50
CA TRP A 16 8.61 -11.14 0.45
C TRP A 16 9.88 -11.61 -0.29
N ASN A 17 10.70 -12.46 0.32
CA ASN A 17 11.85 -13.05 -0.35
C ASN A 17 11.41 -14.08 -1.39
N LYS A 18 10.42 -14.93 -1.06
CA LYS A 18 9.81 -15.83 -2.05
C LYS A 18 9.11 -15.08 -3.17
N VAL A 19 8.41 -13.98 -2.86
CA VAL A 19 7.79 -13.12 -3.86
C VAL A 19 8.85 -12.53 -4.81
N LYS A 20 9.99 -12.07 -4.28
CA LYS A 20 11.08 -11.59 -5.13
C LYS A 20 11.64 -12.70 -6.03
N GLN A 21 11.86 -13.90 -5.47
CA GLN A 21 12.37 -15.05 -6.20
C GLN A 21 11.41 -15.55 -7.29
N SER A 22 10.10 -15.31 -7.15
CA SER A 22 9.12 -15.63 -8.19
C SER A 22 9.10 -14.62 -9.36
N GLY A 23 10.01 -13.63 -9.35
CA GLY A 23 10.15 -12.67 -10.45
C GLY A 23 9.19 -11.48 -10.38
N VAL A 24 8.71 -11.11 -9.19
CA VAL A 24 7.93 -9.88 -8.97
C VAL A 24 8.86 -8.67 -8.86
N ASP A 25 8.55 -7.62 -9.61
CA ASP A 25 9.34 -6.39 -9.70
C ASP A 25 8.82 -5.29 -8.76
N PHE A 26 7.50 -5.22 -8.59
CA PHE A 26 6.86 -4.20 -7.76
C PHE A 26 5.59 -4.70 -7.04
N ALA A 27 5.22 -4.00 -5.97
CA ALA A 27 3.97 -4.23 -5.25
C ALA A 27 3.22 -2.92 -4.98
N MET A 28 1.92 -2.89 -5.29
CA MET A 28 1.00 -1.84 -4.85
C MET A 28 0.36 -2.26 -3.52
N ILE A 29 0.65 -1.55 -2.44
CA ILE A 29 0.25 -1.97 -1.09
C ILE A 29 -0.90 -1.09 -0.59
N ARG A 30 -2.01 -1.69 -0.15
CA ARG A 30 -3.13 -0.92 0.40
C ARG A 30 -2.69 -0.16 1.65
N ALA A 31 -2.76 1.16 1.61
CA ALA A 31 -2.51 2.00 2.78
C ALA A 31 -3.71 2.06 3.73
N GLY A 32 -4.91 2.06 3.17
CA GLY A 32 -6.16 2.12 3.92
C GLY A 32 -7.37 2.21 3.00
N TYR A 33 -8.50 2.54 3.60
CA TYR A 33 -9.76 2.72 2.90
C TYR A 33 -10.63 3.73 3.63
N GLY A 34 -11.56 4.40 2.94
CA GLY A 34 -12.49 5.31 3.61
C GLY A 34 -11.83 6.48 4.37
N LYS A 35 -12.67 7.25 5.05
CA LYS A 35 -12.30 8.59 5.57
C LYS A 35 -11.84 8.64 7.03
N TYR A 36 -11.72 7.50 7.72
CA TYR A 36 -11.34 7.45 9.13
C TYR A 36 -9.94 6.86 9.32
N GLU A 37 -9.15 7.40 10.25
CA GLU A 37 -7.79 6.92 10.54
C GLU A 37 -7.77 5.45 11.02
N SER A 38 -8.84 4.98 11.66
CA SER A 38 -9.02 3.58 12.06
C SER A 38 -9.11 2.60 10.89
N GLN A 39 -9.24 3.10 9.66
CA GLN A 39 -9.32 2.32 8.44
C GLN A 39 -7.97 2.21 7.71
N LYS A 40 -6.86 2.61 8.37
CA LYS A 40 -5.52 2.21 7.95
C LYS A 40 -5.44 0.68 7.83
N ASP A 41 -4.89 0.18 6.73
CA ASP A 41 -4.67 -1.26 6.59
C ASP A 41 -3.63 -1.71 7.62
N PRO A 42 -3.96 -2.67 8.51
CA PRO A 42 -3.08 -3.05 9.61
C PRO A 42 -1.78 -3.73 9.13
N LYS A 43 -1.71 -4.18 7.87
CA LYS A 43 -0.52 -4.79 7.28
C LYS A 43 0.28 -3.82 6.41
N PHE A 44 -0.15 -2.57 6.25
CA PHE A 44 0.53 -1.61 5.37
C PHE A 44 2.02 -1.41 5.74
N ASP A 45 2.33 -1.09 7.00
CA ASP A 45 3.71 -0.79 7.40
C ASP A 45 4.62 -2.03 7.29
N GLU A 46 4.12 -3.20 7.71
CA GLU A 46 4.85 -4.47 7.62
C GLU A 46 5.14 -4.83 6.17
N ASN A 47 4.12 -4.79 5.30
CA ASN A 47 4.28 -5.06 3.88
C ASN A 47 5.19 -4.04 3.20
N TYR A 48 5.03 -2.74 3.48
CA TYR A 48 5.89 -1.68 2.96
C TYR A 48 7.36 -1.91 3.31
N GLN A 49 7.65 -2.16 4.59
CA GLN A 49 9.02 -2.36 5.04
C GLN A 49 9.63 -3.64 4.46
N ASN A 50 8.90 -4.75 4.47
CA ASN A 50 9.44 -6.04 4.07
C ASN A 50 9.57 -6.18 2.54
N ALA A 51 8.64 -5.63 1.75
CA ALA A 51 8.76 -5.58 0.30
C ALA A 51 10.00 -4.77 -0.14
N ARG A 52 10.19 -3.58 0.45
CA ARG A 52 11.38 -2.75 0.17
C ARG A 52 12.68 -3.46 0.56
N LYS A 53 12.73 -4.08 1.74
CA LYS A 53 13.90 -4.86 2.21
C LYS A 53 14.22 -6.03 1.25
N ALA A 54 13.21 -6.65 0.64
CA ALA A 54 13.39 -7.71 -0.36
C ALA A 54 13.77 -7.18 -1.77
N GLY A 55 13.94 -5.86 -1.94
CA GLY A 55 14.28 -5.27 -3.24
C GLY A 55 13.12 -5.25 -4.24
N ILE A 56 11.88 -5.21 -3.75
CA ILE A 56 10.66 -5.01 -4.54
C ILE A 56 10.31 -3.52 -4.49
N LYS A 57 10.06 -2.92 -5.66
CA LYS A 57 9.62 -1.51 -5.75
C LYS A 57 8.23 -1.37 -5.15
N VAL A 58 8.00 -0.31 -4.37
CA VAL A 58 6.71 -0.17 -3.66
C VAL A 58 5.94 1.04 -4.16
N GLY A 59 4.65 0.84 -4.40
CA GLY A 59 3.63 1.88 -4.48
C GLY A 59 2.58 1.68 -3.41
N ALA A 60 1.67 2.64 -3.29
CA ALA A 60 0.54 2.52 -2.37
C ALA A 60 -0.77 2.75 -3.10
N TYR A 61 -1.87 2.24 -2.55
CA TYR A 61 -3.20 2.63 -3.00
C TYR A 61 -4.12 2.86 -1.81
N TYR A 62 -5.19 3.62 -2.05
CA TYR A 62 -6.20 3.94 -1.05
C TYR A 62 -7.59 3.61 -1.60
N TYR A 63 -8.32 2.72 -0.93
CA TYR A 63 -9.62 2.29 -1.44
C TYR A 63 -10.71 3.30 -1.05
N SER A 64 -11.27 4.00 -2.02
CA SER A 64 -12.24 5.07 -1.76
C SER A 64 -13.64 4.55 -1.43
N TYR A 65 -14.25 5.14 -0.41
CA TYR A 65 -15.68 5.05 -0.12
C TYR A 65 -16.40 6.40 -0.30
N ALA A 66 -15.71 7.39 -0.87
CA ALA A 66 -16.20 8.75 -0.98
C ALA A 66 -17.48 8.82 -1.82
N LYS A 67 -18.47 9.55 -1.30
CA LYS A 67 -19.71 9.88 -2.02
C LYS A 67 -19.86 11.38 -2.28
N SER A 68 -18.89 12.18 -1.84
CA SER A 68 -18.81 13.62 -2.04
C SER A 68 -17.36 14.08 -2.16
N VAL A 69 -17.16 15.31 -2.62
CA VAL A 69 -15.84 15.94 -2.69
C VAL A 69 -15.23 16.10 -1.30
N GLU A 70 -16.04 16.40 -0.29
CA GLU A 70 -15.61 16.51 1.12
C GLU A 70 -15.12 15.17 1.66
N ASP A 71 -15.80 14.08 1.31
CA ASP A 71 -15.34 12.74 1.69
C ASP A 71 -14.01 12.40 1.00
N ALA A 72 -13.88 12.69 -0.30
CA ALA A 72 -12.63 12.46 -1.05
C ALA A 72 -11.45 13.27 -0.47
N LYS A 73 -11.68 14.52 -0.04
CA LYS A 73 -10.65 15.33 0.64
C LYS A 73 -10.21 14.69 1.95
N LYS A 74 -11.15 14.20 2.78
CA LYS A 74 -10.83 13.52 4.04
C LYS A 74 -10.05 12.21 3.80
N GLU A 75 -10.44 11.43 2.79
CA GLU A 75 -9.70 10.23 2.41
C GLU A 75 -8.26 10.55 2.00
N ALA A 76 -8.07 11.59 1.18
CA ALA A 76 -6.73 12.05 0.80
C ALA A 76 -5.91 12.52 2.01
N GLU A 77 -6.50 13.25 2.96
CA GLU A 77 -5.83 13.66 4.20
C GLU A 77 -5.37 12.46 5.04
N VAL A 78 -6.23 11.45 5.21
CA VAL A 78 -5.86 10.22 5.93
C VAL A 78 -4.78 9.46 5.18
N PHE A 79 -4.89 9.33 3.85
CA PHE A 79 -3.88 8.68 3.03
C PHE A 79 -2.51 9.36 3.17
N LEU A 80 -2.46 10.69 3.05
CA LEU A 80 -1.25 11.49 3.20
C LEU A 80 -0.62 11.32 4.59
N LYS A 81 -1.42 11.22 5.66
CA LYS A 81 -0.92 10.92 7.01
C LYS A 81 -0.25 9.55 7.09
N ILE A 82 -0.85 8.53 6.48
CA ILE A 82 -0.36 7.14 6.51
C ILE A 82 0.98 7.01 5.75
N ILE A 83 1.10 7.68 4.60
CA ILE A 83 2.30 7.59 3.75
C ILE A 83 3.38 8.62 4.10
N LYS A 84 3.13 9.52 5.06
CA LYS A 84 4.07 10.57 5.45
C LYS A 84 5.42 9.97 5.87
N GLY A 85 6.50 10.52 5.30
CA GLY A 85 7.87 10.07 5.58
C GLY A 85 8.27 8.75 4.92
N LYS A 86 7.41 8.18 4.07
CA LYS A 86 7.72 7.00 3.26
C LYS A 86 8.15 7.41 1.86
N GLN A 87 9.06 6.64 1.27
CA GLN A 87 9.47 6.75 -0.13
C GLN A 87 8.75 5.69 -0.97
N PHE A 88 8.43 6.00 -2.22
CA PHE A 88 7.80 5.09 -3.17
C PHE A 88 8.51 5.18 -4.53
N GLU A 89 8.77 4.01 -5.12
CA GLU A 89 9.33 3.89 -6.48
C GLU A 89 8.23 3.75 -7.53
N MET A 90 7.00 3.49 -7.09
CA MET A 90 5.79 3.43 -7.89
C MET A 90 4.79 4.50 -7.42
N PRO A 91 3.73 4.79 -8.19
CA PRO A 91 2.71 5.78 -7.81
C PRO A 91 2.03 5.49 -6.46
N VAL A 92 1.35 6.52 -5.97
CA VAL A 92 0.43 6.50 -4.82
C VAL A 92 -0.93 7.02 -5.24
#